data_AF-A0AAW4VGF7-F1
#
_entry.id   AF-A0AAW4VGF7-F1
#
_cell.length_a   1.000
_cell.length_b   1.000
_cell.length_c   1.000
_cell.angle_alpha   90.00
_cell.angle_beta   90.00
_cell.angle_gamma   90.00
#
_symmetry.space_group_name_H-M   'P 1'
#
loop_
_entity.id
_entity.type
_entity.pdbx_description
1 polymer ?
#
loop_
_entity_poly.entity_id
_entity_poly.type
_entity_poly.pdbx_seq_one_letter_code
_entity_poly.pdbx_strand_id
1 'polypeptide(L)'
;MKKRLDLFSFNKEDFKIDFICIKENLKVGLPMAFFQSLLAISFLIVQSALNSLGSQEVAAYTAAYKIDSLMMQMLAGFGTAMSTYTAQNYGQHAFERIKEGSKSMLVITITLSIVVTIMAHLFNKQFMMLFVSKKEIEVIHLGMNYISFTSWFYFVLYCSFCFNRFRGNFYSFNSRYFRSYGEMFRYLFFSLSFRLYRHDIY
;
A
#
# COMPACT_ATOMS: atom_id res chain seq x y z
N MET A 1 26.54 -13.53 28.79
CA MET A 1 25.27 -13.42 28.04
C MET A 1 25.39 -14.20 26.72
N LYS A 2 25.37 -15.54 26.75
CA LYS A 2 25.64 -16.42 25.58
C LYS A 2 24.93 -17.78 25.71
N LYS A 3 23.60 -17.81 25.88
CA LYS A 3 22.82 -19.06 25.91
C LYS A 3 21.40 -18.84 25.36
N ARG A 4 21.23 -18.67 24.03
CA ARG A 4 19.93 -18.78 23.29
C ARG A 4 20.10 -18.94 21.76
N LEU A 5 21.21 -19.50 21.27
CA LEU A 5 21.46 -19.65 19.82
C LEU A 5 21.75 -21.10 19.38
N ASP A 6 21.52 -22.11 20.23
CA ASP A 6 21.74 -23.53 19.88
C ASP A 6 20.58 -24.16 19.07
N LEU A 7 19.57 -23.37 18.66
CA LEU A 7 18.42 -23.81 17.86
C LEU A 7 18.65 -23.72 16.33
N PHE A 8 19.70 -23.02 15.88
CA PHE A 8 20.02 -22.85 14.46
C PHE A 8 21.43 -23.38 14.16
N SER A 9 21.62 -24.69 14.28
CA SER A 9 22.81 -25.35 13.72
C SER A 9 22.56 -25.61 12.22
N PHE A 10 23.08 -24.75 11.35
CA PHE A 10 23.00 -24.96 9.90
C PHE A 10 23.91 -26.12 9.50
N ASN A 11 23.33 -27.21 9.04
CA ASN A 11 24.06 -28.33 8.47
C ASN A 11 24.06 -28.23 6.94
N LYS A 12 25.07 -28.81 6.28
CA LYS A 12 25.10 -28.90 4.79
C LYS A 12 23.84 -29.57 4.22
N GLU A 13 23.16 -30.37 5.03
CA GLU A 13 21.92 -31.05 4.68
C GLU A 13 20.69 -30.14 4.63
N ASP A 14 20.72 -28.97 5.28
CA ASP A 14 19.61 -27.99 5.26
C ASP A 14 19.54 -27.23 3.93
N PHE A 15 20.58 -27.34 3.09
CA PHE A 15 20.65 -26.73 1.75
C PHE A 15 20.15 -27.66 0.63
N LYS A 16 19.48 -28.77 0.97
CA LYS A 16 18.90 -29.68 -0.02
C LYS A 16 17.75 -28.97 -0.75
N ILE A 17 17.79 -29.00 -2.08
CA ILE A 17 16.72 -28.44 -2.93
C ILE A 17 15.50 -29.37 -2.83
N ASP A 18 14.42 -28.85 -2.26
CA ASP A 18 13.13 -29.54 -2.21
C ASP A 18 12.19 -28.99 -3.29
N PHE A 19 11.98 -29.79 -4.33
CA PHE A 19 11.07 -29.47 -5.44
C PHE A 19 9.60 -29.34 -5.01
N ILE A 20 9.18 -30.02 -3.94
CA ILE A 20 7.82 -29.91 -3.41
C ILE A 20 7.64 -28.51 -2.81
N CYS A 21 8.60 -28.07 -1.98
CA CYS A 21 8.62 -26.74 -1.41
C CYS A 21 8.66 -25.64 -2.50
N ILE A 22 9.49 -25.81 -3.52
CA ILE A 22 9.56 -24.87 -4.66
C ILE A 22 8.20 -24.78 -5.36
N LYS A 23 7.55 -25.92 -5.64
CA LYS A 23 6.25 -25.95 -6.33
C LYS A 23 5.16 -25.24 -5.52
N GLU A 24 5.12 -25.44 -4.20
CA GLU A 24 4.17 -24.74 -3.33
C GLU A 24 4.40 -23.22 -3.31
N ASN A 25 5.65 -22.78 -3.24
CA ASN A 25 5.99 -21.35 -3.32
C ASN A 25 5.63 -20.75 -4.70
N LEU A 26 5.88 -21.48 -5.80
CA LEU A 26 5.53 -21.03 -7.14
C LEU A 26 4.01 -20.91 -7.35
N LYS A 27 3.21 -21.82 -6.77
CA LYS A 27 1.73 -21.72 -6.84
C LYS A 27 1.19 -20.41 -6.25
N VAL A 28 1.85 -19.88 -5.22
CA VAL A 28 1.47 -18.60 -4.59
C VAL A 28 2.15 -17.42 -5.28
N GLY A 29 3.42 -17.57 -5.63
CA GLY A 29 4.27 -16.52 -6.19
C GLY A 29 3.95 -16.15 -7.63
N LEU A 30 3.69 -17.12 -8.51
CA LEU A 30 3.45 -16.87 -9.94
C LEU A 30 2.22 -15.99 -10.17
N PRO A 31 1.04 -16.32 -9.59
CA PRO A 31 -0.10 -15.43 -9.77
C PRO A 31 0.18 -14.06 -9.16
N MET A 32 0.78 -14.01 -7.96
CA MET A 32 1.10 -12.73 -7.32
C MET A 32 2.00 -11.85 -8.20
N ALA A 33 2.99 -12.43 -8.88
CA ALA A 33 3.84 -11.72 -9.83
C ALA A 33 3.05 -11.21 -11.03
N PHE A 34 2.18 -12.04 -11.63
CA PHE A 34 1.31 -11.63 -12.73
C PHE A 34 0.44 -10.42 -12.35
N PHE A 35 -0.15 -10.44 -11.15
CA PHE A 35 -0.98 -9.33 -10.69
C PHE A 35 -0.19 -8.05 -10.40
N GLN A 36 1.03 -8.15 -9.87
CA GLN A 36 1.91 -6.99 -9.70
C GLN A 36 2.29 -6.37 -11.05
N SER A 37 2.50 -7.19 -12.09
CA SER A 37 2.72 -6.70 -13.45
C SER A 37 1.51 -5.95 -14.00
N LEU A 38 0.28 -6.44 -13.74
CA LEU A 38 -0.94 -5.74 -14.16
C LEU A 38 -1.09 -4.37 -13.49
N LEU A 39 -0.74 -4.26 -12.21
CA LEU A 39 -0.69 -2.98 -11.49
C LEU A 39 0.35 -2.03 -12.06
N ALA A 40 1.55 -2.53 -12.39
CA ALA A 40 2.60 -1.74 -13.02
C ALA A 40 2.15 -1.18 -14.38
N ILE A 41 1.49 -1.98 -15.20
CA ILE A 41 0.91 -1.54 -16.48
C ILE A 41 -0.14 -0.44 -16.26
N SER A 42 -1.02 -0.61 -15.26
CA SER A 42 -2.03 0.40 -14.93
C SER A 42 -1.41 1.74 -14.53
N PHE A 43 -0.34 1.70 -13.73
CA PHE A 43 0.41 2.89 -13.37
C PHE A 43 1.05 3.58 -14.58
N LEU A 44 1.63 2.81 -15.51
CA LEU A 44 2.22 3.35 -16.75
C LEU A 44 1.19 4.03 -17.64
N ILE A 45 -0.03 3.49 -17.74
CA ILE A 45 -1.13 4.12 -18.50
C ILE A 45 -1.48 5.49 -17.92
N VAL A 46 -1.61 5.58 -16.59
CA VAL A 46 -1.90 6.86 -15.91
C VAL A 46 -0.77 7.85 -16.09
N GLN A 47 0.49 7.42 -15.93
CA GLN A 47 1.66 8.27 -16.14
C GLN A 47 1.74 8.77 -17.58
N SER A 48 1.42 7.92 -18.57
CA SER A 48 1.36 8.32 -19.99
C SER A 48 0.30 9.39 -20.25
N ALA A 49 -0.90 9.23 -19.67
CA ALA A 49 -1.96 10.24 -19.76
C ALA A 49 -1.57 11.57 -19.08
N LEU A 50 -0.81 11.51 -17.98
CA LEU A 50 -0.29 12.71 -17.32
C LEU A 50 0.77 13.43 -18.15
N ASN A 51 1.61 12.68 -18.85
CA ASN A 51 2.64 13.26 -19.70
C ASN A 51 2.07 14.06 -20.88
N SER A 52 0.80 13.84 -21.27
CA SER A 52 0.12 14.66 -22.28
C SER A 52 -0.51 15.94 -21.71
N LEU A 53 -0.53 16.13 -20.38
CA LEU A 53 -1.22 17.26 -19.74
C LEU A 53 -0.33 18.49 -19.61
N GLY A 54 0.98 18.31 -19.37
CA GLY A 54 1.96 19.39 -19.25
C GLY A 54 3.04 19.06 -18.22
N SER A 55 4.14 19.82 -18.21
CA SER A 55 5.28 19.56 -17.32
C SER A 55 4.98 19.90 -15.85
N GLN A 56 4.14 20.90 -15.59
CA GLN A 56 3.75 21.30 -14.24
C GLN A 56 2.86 20.24 -13.56
N GLU A 57 1.96 19.62 -14.34
CA GLU A 57 1.04 18.58 -13.89
C GLU A 57 1.78 17.30 -13.55
N VAL A 58 2.74 16.90 -14.39
CA VAL A 58 3.61 15.76 -14.14
C VAL A 58 4.46 15.99 -12.89
N ALA A 59 5.01 17.20 -12.71
CA ALA A 59 5.79 17.55 -11.53
C ALA A 59 4.95 17.48 -10.24
N ALA A 60 3.75 18.07 -10.26
CA ALA A 60 2.82 18.07 -9.13
C ALA A 60 2.40 16.65 -8.75
N TYR A 61 2.01 15.84 -9.75
CA TYR A 61 1.65 14.44 -9.54
C TYR A 61 2.82 13.64 -8.96
N THR A 62 4.04 13.80 -9.50
CA THR A 62 5.21 13.06 -9.05
C THR A 62 5.55 13.37 -7.59
N ALA A 63 5.49 14.64 -7.20
CA ALA A 63 5.70 15.07 -5.82
C ALA A 63 4.60 14.52 -4.89
N ALA A 64 3.34 14.65 -5.29
CA ALA A 64 2.21 14.18 -4.51
C ALA A 64 2.17 12.65 -4.36
N TYR A 65 2.52 11.92 -5.43
CA TYR A 65 2.64 10.46 -5.44
C TYR A 65 3.72 9.95 -4.48
N LYS A 66 4.86 10.65 -4.37
CA LYS A 66 5.89 10.31 -3.37
C LYS A 66 5.31 10.34 -1.96
N ILE A 67 4.52 11.35 -1.64
CA ILE A 67 3.88 11.49 -0.33
C ILE A 67 2.84 10.38 -0.11
N ASP A 68 1.97 10.14 -1.09
CA ASP A 68 0.99 9.04 -1.05
C ASP A 68 1.66 7.68 -0.82
N SER A 69 2.75 7.40 -1.55
CA SER A 69 3.51 6.17 -1.39
C SER A 69 4.06 5.99 0.03
N LEU A 70 4.58 7.05 0.66
CA LEU A 70 5.07 7.01 2.04
C LEU A 70 3.94 6.68 3.03
N MET A 71 2.77 7.28 2.83
CA MET A 71 1.59 7.02 3.64
C MET A 71 1.11 5.56 3.51
N MET A 72 1.15 5.02 2.30
CA MET A 72 0.78 3.62 2.03
C MET A 72 1.77 2.60 2.59
N GLN A 73 3.06 2.93 2.66
CA GLN A 73 4.06 2.01 3.19
C GLN A 73 3.93 1.79 4.70
N MET A 74 3.38 2.74 5.45
CA MET A 74 3.03 2.52 6.86
C MET A 74 2.01 1.39 6.99
N LEU A 75 0.92 1.42 6.21
CA LEU A 75 -0.09 0.35 6.20
C LEU A 75 0.50 -1.01 5.80
N ALA A 76 1.36 -1.02 4.79
CA ALA A 76 2.05 -2.24 4.36
C ALA A 76 2.93 -2.83 5.47
N GLY A 77 3.67 -1.98 6.20
CA GLY A 77 4.53 -2.38 7.32
C GLY A 77 3.75 -3.10 8.42
N PHE A 78 2.62 -2.54 8.87
CA PHE A 78 1.75 -3.20 9.84
C PHE A 78 1.18 -4.50 9.30
N GLY A 79 0.81 -4.56 8.02
CA GLY A 79 0.33 -5.78 7.37
C GLY A 79 1.35 -6.91 7.43
N THR A 80 2.63 -6.60 7.21
CA THR A 80 3.74 -7.55 7.31
C THR A 80 3.97 -7.99 8.76
N ALA A 81 3.98 -7.05 9.71
CA ALA A 81 4.14 -7.36 11.13
C ALA A 81 3.05 -8.32 11.64
N MET A 82 1.79 -8.10 11.24
CA MET A 82 0.68 -8.99 11.59
C MET A 82 0.81 -10.36 10.93
N SER A 83 1.27 -10.44 9.67
CA SER A 83 1.56 -11.72 9.01
C SER A 83 2.60 -12.52 9.78
N THR A 84 3.70 -11.88 10.20
CA THR A 84 4.74 -12.53 11.02
C THR A 84 4.19 -12.96 12.38
N TYR A 85 3.43 -12.11 13.06
CA TYR A 85 2.78 -12.43 14.33
C TYR A 85 1.85 -13.65 14.21
N THR A 86 1.00 -13.67 13.18
CA THR A 86 0.11 -14.80 12.90
C THR A 86 0.90 -16.08 12.60
N ALA A 87 1.92 -16.02 11.74
CA ALA A 87 2.73 -17.19 11.40
C ALA A 87 3.40 -17.81 12.62
N GLN A 88 3.96 -16.98 13.51
CA GLN A 88 4.58 -17.44 14.76
C GLN A 88 3.57 -18.10 15.70
N ASN A 89 2.40 -17.49 15.92
CA ASN A 89 1.38 -18.05 16.80
C ASN A 89 0.69 -19.29 16.19
N TYR A 90 0.56 -19.33 14.86
CA TYR A 90 0.02 -20.48 14.14
C TYR A 90 0.93 -21.71 14.31
N GLY A 91 2.25 -21.53 14.20
CA GLY A 91 3.22 -22.59 14.46
C GLY A 91 3.23 -23.12 15.91
N GLN A 92 2.69 -22.34 16.86
CA GLN A 92 2.53 -22.73 18.27
C GLN A 92 1.11 -23.24 18.60
N HIS A 93 0.23 -23.37 17.60
CA HIS A 93 -1.19 -23.68 17.78
C HIS A 93 -1.95 -22.71 18.71
N ALA A 94 -1.44 -21.49 18.89
CA ALA A 94 -2.01 -20.47 19.77
C ALA A 94 -3.08 -19.63 19.06
N PHE A 95 -4.15 -20.27 18.58
CA PHE A 95 -5.17 -19.64 17.74
C PHE A 95 -5.93 -18.49 18.42
N GLU A 96 -6.16 -18.56 19.74
CA GLU A 96 -6.78 -17.46 20.49
C GLU A 96 -5.94 -16.18 20.45
N ARG A 97 -4.61 -16.29 20.53
CA ARG A 97 -3.69 -15.14 20.44
C ARG A 97 -3.70 -14.51 19.05
N ILE A 98 -3.94 -15.30 18.00
CA ILE A 98 -4.14 -14.80 16.63
C ILE A 98 -5.41 -13.96 16.58
N LYS A 99 -6.52 -14.45 17.16
CA LYS A 99 -7.81 -13.75 17.18
C LYS A 99 -7.73 -12.44 17.95
N GLU A 100 -7.03 -12.42 19.09
CA GLU A 100 -6.76 -11.20 19.86
C GLU A 100 -5.90 -10.21 19.06
N GLY A 101 -4.78 -10.68 18.48
CA GLY A 101 -3.93 -9.85 17.65
C GLY A 101 -4.67 -9.24 16.46
N SER A 102 -5.60 -9.99 15.87
CA SER A 102 -6.46 -9.52 14.77
C SER A 102 -7.34 -8.35 15.18
N LYS A 103 -7.91 -8.39 16.39
CA LYS A 103 -8.75 -7.30 16.94
C LYS A 103 -7.90 -6.06 17.22
N SER A 104 -6.74 -6.23 17.86
CA SER A 104 -5.81 -5.13 18.14
C SER A 104 -5.32 -4.47 16.85
N MET A 105 -5.01 -5.27 15.83
CA MET A 105 -4.61 -4.80 14.51
C MET A 105 -5.70 -3.98 13.81
N LEU A 106 -6.97 -4.35 13.99
CA LEU A 106 -8.11 -3.59 13.47
C LEU A 106 -8.17 -2.19 14.12
N VAL A 107 -8.02 -2.10 15.44
CA VAL A 107 -7.99 -0.82 16.16
C VAL A 107 -6.81 0.04 15.69
N ILE A 108 -5.62 -0.56 15.55
CA ILE A 108 -4.42 0.14 15.06
C ILE A 108 -4.66 0.67 13.64
N THR A 109 -5.23 -0.14 12.75
CA THR A 109 -5.45 0.25 11.35
C THR A 109 -6.46 1.39 11.24
N ILE A 110 -7.56 1.36 12.01
CA ILE A 110 -8.55 2.46 12.04
C ILE A 110 -7.94 3.74 12.61
N THR A 111 -7.18 3.62 13.70
CA THR A 111 -6.52 4.78 14.33
C THR A 111 -5.54 5.42 13.36
N LEU A 112 -4.71 4.61 12.71
CA LEU A 112 -3.75 5.08 11.70
C LEU A 112 -4.43 5.68 10.47
N SER A 113 -5.54 5.11 9.99
CA SER A 113 -6.26 5.69 8.85
C SER A 113 -6.72 7.10 9.15
N ILE A 114 -7.27 7.32 10.34
CA ILE A 114 -7.73 8.65 10.77
C ILE A 114 -6.54 9.61 10.88
N VAL A 115 -5.46 9.18 11.54
CA VAL A 115 -4.25 9.99 11.70
C VAL A 115 -3.65 10.37 10.34
N VAL A 116 -3.48 9.41 9.43
CA VAL A 116 -2.92 9.64 8.10
C VAL A 116 -3.80 10.56 7.26
N THR A 117 -5.12 10.37 7.27
CA THR A 117 -6.04 11.26 6.55
C THR A 117 -5.99 12.69 7.10
N ILE A 118 -6.00 12.87 8.43
CA ILE A 118 -5.87 14.19 9.07
C ILE A 118 -4.53 14.83 8.72
N MET A 119 -3.43 14.08 8.84
CA MET A 119 -2.10 14.58 8.50
C MET A 119 -2.00 14.98 7.03
N ALA A 120 -2.54 14.17 6.12
CA ALA A 120 -2.55 14.47 4.70
C ALA A 120 -3.33 15.76 4.40
N HIS A 121 -4.44 16.03 5.08
CA HIS A 121 -5.22 17.26 4.91
C HIS A 121 -4.56 18.49 5.53
N LEU A 122 -4.06 18.40 6.77
CA LEU A 122 -3.52 19.55 7.49
C LEU A 122 -2.12 19.96 7.01
N PHE A 123 -1.33 18.99 6.55
CA PHE A 123 0.07 19.20 6.16
C PHE A 123 0.32 19.03 4.66
N ASN A 124 -0.72 19.03 3.80
CA ASN A 124 -0.56 18.86 2.34
C ASN A 124 0.46 19.83 1.73
N LYS A 125 0.41 21.12 2.10
CA LYS A 125 1.32 22.15 1.62
C LYS A 125 2.76 21.88 2.06
N GLN A 126 2.95 21.52 3.33
CA GLN A 126 4.25 21.22 3.91
C GLN A 126 4.86 20.00 3.23
N PHE A 127 4.05 18.96 2.98
CA PHE A 127 4.50 17.79 2.24
C PHE A 127 4.90 18.14 0.81
N MET A 128 4.11 18.95 0.10
CA MET A 128 4.46 19.40 -1.26
C MET A 128 5.78 20.19 -1.29
N MET A 129 6.01 21.06 -0.31
CA MET A 129 7.24 21.83 -0.19
C MET A 129 8.49 20.99 0.13
N LEU A 130 8.36 19.70 0.47
CA LEU A 130 9.52 18.79 0.61
C LEU A 130 10.10 18.39 -0.75
N PHE A 131 9.27 18.38 -1.80
CA PHE A 131 9.64 17.86 -3.12
C PHE A 131 9.60 18.92 -4.22
N VAL A 132 8.99 20.07 -3.97
CA VAL A 132 8.81 21.16 -4.93
C VAL A 132 9.33 22.47 -4.34
N SER A 133 9.99 23.27 -5.18
CA SER A 133 10.51 24.59 -4.77
C SER A 133 9.37 25.55 -4.43
N LYS A 134 9.56 26.40 -3.41
CA LYS A 134 8.57 27.42 -3.00
C LYS A 134 8.19 28.41 -4.11
N LYS A 135 9.02 28.51 -5.16
CA LYS A 135 8.79 29.39 -6.32
C LYS A 135 7.73 28.83 -7.28
N GLU A 136 7.48 27.52 -7.26
CA GLU A 136 6.54 26.84 -8.15
C GLU A 136 5.14 26.76 -7.51
N ILE A 137 4.54 27.92 -7.29
CA ILE A 137 3.27 28.07 -6.56
C ILE A 137 2.15 27.23 -7.21
N GLU A 138 2.08 27.24 -8.54
CA GLU A 138 1.07 26.50 -9.31
C GLU A 138 1.19 24.97 -9.13
N VAL A 139 2.42 24.45 -9.16
CA VAL A 139 2.71 23.02 -8.92
C VAL A 139 2.33 22.62 -7.49
N ILE A 140 2.59 23.49 -6.51
CA ILE A 140 2.21 23.27 -5.11
C ILE A 140 0.69 23.23 -4.98
N HIS A 141 -0.05 24.19 -5.56
CA HIS A 141 -1.51 24.20 -5.51
C HIS A 141 -2.12 22.97 -6.15
N LEU A 142 -1.63 22.58 -7.32
CA LEU A 142 -2.10 21.40 -8.03
C LEU A 142 -1.84 20.10 -7.23
N GLY A 143 -0.66 19.98 -6.61
CA GLY A 143 -0.33 18.84 -5.75
C GLY A 143 -1.08 18.83 -4.42
N MET A 144 -1.41 19.99 -3.85
CA MET A 144 -2.29 20.08 -2.68
C MET A 144 -3.69 19.55 -3.01
N ASN A 145 -4.25 19.94 -4.15
CA ASN A 145 -5.53 19.42 -4.63
C ASN A 145 -5.48 17.90 -4.83
N TYR A 146 -4.37 17.40 -5.38
CA TYR A 146 -4.14 15.95 -5.51
C TYR A 146 -4.20 15.23 -4.16
N ILE A 147 -3.40 15.68 -3.17
CA ILE A 147 -3.33 15.03 -1.84
C ILE A 147 -4.68 15.09 -1.13
N SER A 148 -5.36 16.24 -1.18
CA SER A 148 -6.68 16.39 -0.59
C SER A 148 -7.68 15.44 -1.24
N PHE A 149 -7.69 15.32 -2.57
CA PHE A 149 -8.56 14.38 -3.27
C PHE A 149 -8.26 12.92 -2.93
N THR A 150 -7.00 12.50 -2.98
CA THR A 150 -6.62 11.10 -2.73
C THR A 150 -6.83 10.68 -1.28
N SER A 151 -6.69 11.60 -0.32
CA SER A 151 -6.83 11.29 1.09
C SER A 151 -8.25 10.87 1.53
N TRP A 152 -9.29 11.24 0.78
CA TRP A 152 -10.65 10.71 0.98
C TRP A 152 -10.73 9.20 0.70
N PHE A 153 -9.92 8.70 -0.23
CA PHE A 153 -9.84 7.28 -0.55
C PHE A 153 -9.02 6.48 0.47
N TYR A 154 -8.17 7.13 1.28
CA TYR A 154 -7.41 6.43 2.33
C TYR A 154 -8.35 5.80 3.35
N PHE A 155 -9.39 6.50 3.78
CA PHE A 155 -10.36 5.93 4.72
C PHE A 155 -11.03 4.67 4.16
N VAL A 156 -11.49 4.71 2.90
CA VAL A 156 -12.13 3.58 2.23
C VAL A 156 -11.17 2.38 2.08
N LEU A 157 -9.92 2.65 1.71
CA LEU A 157 -8.90 1.60 1.53
C LEU A 157 -8.49 0.96 2.85
N TYR A 158 -8.35 1.75 3.92
CA TYR A 158 -8.02 1.22 5.24
C TYR A 158 -9.20 0.43 5.83
N CYS A 159 -10.44 0.90 5.67
CA CYS A 159 -11.64 0.13 6.05
C CYS A 159 -11.73 -1.21 5.30
N SER A 160 -11.44 -1.20 4.00
CA SER A 160 -11.33 -2.39 3.17
C SER A 160 -10.27 -3.37 3.67
N PHE A 161 -9.13 -2.84 4.11
CA PHE A 161 -8.05 -3.62 4.72
C PHE A 161 -8.50 -4.26 6.03
N CYS A 162 -9.17 -3.50 6.90
CA CYS A 162 -9.74 -3.99 8.17
C CYS A 162 -10.73 -5.13 7.96
N PHE A 163 -11.67 -4.97 7.03
CA PHE A 163 -12.71 -5.96 6.76
C PHE A 163 -12.15 -7.33 6.36
N ASN A 164 -11.10 -7.31 5.52
CA ASN A 164 -10.45 -8.53 5.08
C ASN A 164 -9.67 -9.23 6.20
N ARG A 165 -9.01 -8.48 7.10
CA ARG A 165 -8.30 -9.07 8.25
C ARG A 165 -9.26 -9.65 9.29
N PHE A 166 -10.39 -8.99 9.55
CA PHE A 166 -11.39 -9.48 10.50
C PHE A 166 -11.96 -10.86 10.12
N ARG A 167 -12.12 -11.15 8.83
CA ARG A 167 -12.59 -12.45 8.34
C ARG A 167 -11.56 -13.58 8.42
N GLY A 168 -10.42 -13.38 9.09
CA GLY A 168 -9.35 -14.38 9.19
C GLY A 168 -8.60 -14.62 7.88
N ASN A 169 -8.86 -13.80 6.85
CA ASN A 169 -8.29 -13.91 5.51
C ASN A 169 -6.90 -13.26 5.44
N PHE A 170 -6.01 -13.59 6.37
CA PHE A 170 -4.65 -13.02 6.46
C PHE A 170 -3.84 -13.21 5.17
N TYR A 171 -4.02 -14.37 4.54
CA TYR A 171 -3.36 -14.78 3.31
C TYR A 171 -4.31 -14.92 2.13
N SER A 172 -5.60 -14.57 2.27
CA SER A 172 -6.53 -14.86 1.19
C SER A 172 -6.16 -14.02 -0.03
N PHE A 173 -5.90 -14.75 -1.09
CA PHE A 173 -5.65 -14.27 -2.44
C PHE A 173 -6.66 -13.17 -2.85
N ASN A 174 -7.92 -13.33 -2.42
CA ASN A 174 -9.02 -12.39 -2.65
C ASN A 174 -8.86 -11.03 -1.97
N SER A 175 -8.29 -10.97 -0.76
CA SER A 175 -8.06 -9.70 -0.06
C SER A 175 -7.02 -8.83 -0.76
N ARG A 176 -6.01 -9.46 -1.39
CA ARG A 176 -4.97 -8.73 -2.14
C ARG A 176 -5.56 -8.12 -3.40
N TYR A 177 -6.43 -8.85 -4.12
CA TYR A 177 -7.14 -8.27 -5.26
C TYR A 177 -8.03 -7.12 -4.86
N PHE A 178 -8.74 -7.19 -3.75
CA PHE A 178 -9.62 -6.10 -3.34
C PHE A 178 -8.86 -4.79 -3.08
N ARG A 179 -7.70 -4.86 -2.42
CA ARG A 179 -6.80 -3.70 -2.26
C ARG A 179 -6.32 -3.21 -3.64
N SER A 180 -5.89 -4.12 -4.50
CA SER A 180 -5.39 -3.81 -5.84
C SER A 180 -6.46 -3.19 -6.75
N TYR A 181 -7.71 -3.66 -6.70
CA TYR A 181 -8.83 -3.08 -7.43
C TYR A 181 -9.16 -1.68 -6.92
N GLY A 182 -9.07 -1.45 -5.61
CA GLY A 182 -9.20 -0.11 -5.03
C GLY A 182 -8.10 0.85 -5.52
N GLU A 183 -6.86 0.38 -5.61
CA GLU A 183 -5.74 1.15 -6.18
C GLU A 183 -5.95 1.42 -7.68
N MET A 184 -6.31 0.41 -8.47
CA MET A 184 -6.60 0.56 -9.91
C MET A 184 -7.75 1.54 -10.14
N PHE A 185 -8.81 1.44 -9.35
CA PHE A 185 -9.94 2.36 -9.41
C PHE A 185 -9.51 3.79 -9.04
N ARG A 186 -8.68 3.96 -8.00
CA ARG A 186 -8.14 5.27 -7.62
C ARG A 186 -7.34 5.89 -8.77
N TYR A 187 -6.46 5.12 -9.41
CA TYR A 187 -5.66 5.60 -10.54
C TYR A 187 -6.51 5.93 -11.78
N LEU A 188 -7.46 5.07 -12.14
CA LEU A 188 -8.37 5.30 -13.26
C LEU A 188 -9.28 6.49 -13.03
N PHE A 189 -9.93 6.57 -11.87
CA PHE A 189 -10.82 7.66 -11.50
C PHE A 189 -10.06 8.99 -11.42
N PHE A 190 -8.84 8.99 -10.88
CA PHE A 190 -7.97 10.16 -10.89
C PHE A 190 -7.64 10.63 -12.32
N SER A 191 -7.25 9.73 -13.22
CA SER A 191 -6.96 10.09 -14.62
C SER A 191 -8.18 10.69 -15.35
N LEU A 192 -9.39 10.23 -15.00
CA LEU A 192 -10.65 10.76 -15.52
C LEU A 192 -10.97 12.13 -14.92
N SER A 193 -10.83 12.30 -13.60
CA SER A 193 -11.04 13.60 -12.93
C SER A 193 -10.11 14.69 -13.47
N PHE A 194 -8.87 14.34 -13.80
CA PHE A 194 -7.91 15.30 -14.36
C PHE A 194 -8.25 15.68 -15.82
N ARG A 195 -8.73 14.72 -16.62
CA ARG A 195 -9.26 15.02 -17.96
C ARG A 195 -10.49 15.93 -17.91
N LEU A 196 -11.38 15.72 -16.94
CA LEU A 196 -12.58 16.53 -16.77
C LEU A 196 -12.25 17.95 -16.28
N TYR A 197 -11.32 18.10 -15.34
CA TYR A 197 -10.89 19.41 -14.83
C TYR A 197 -10.27 20.31 -15.92
N ARG A 198 -9.62 19.72 -16.93
CA ARG A 198 -9.13 20.47 -18.10
C ARG A 198 -10.27 20.95 -19.02
N HIS A 199 -11.40 20.23 -19.05
CA HIS A 199 -12.52 20.55 -19.92
C HIS A 199 -13.37 21.73 -19.41
N ASP A 200 -13.26 22.06 -18.12
CA ASP A 200 -13.92 23.22 -17.50
C ASP A 200 -13.06 24.50 -17.56
N ILE A 201 -11.79 24.40 -17.98
CA ILE A 201 -10.84 25.53 -18.04
C ILE A 201 -10.69 26.08 -19.47
N TYR A 202 -11.28 25.43 -20.49
CA TYR A 202 -11.27 25.87 -21.88
C TYR A 202 -12.66 25.85 -22.53
#